data_AF-A0A368KNC3-F1
#
_entry.id   AF-A0A368KNC3-F1
#
_cell.length_a   1.000
_cell.length_b   1.000
_cell.length_c   1.000
_cell.angle_alpha   90.00
_cell.angle_beta   90.00
_cell.angle_gamma   90.00
#
_symmetry.space_group_name_H-M   'P 1'
#
loop_
_entity.id
_entity.type
_entity.pdbx_description
1 polymer ?
#
loop_
_entity_poly.entity_id
_entity_poly.type
_entity_poly.pdbx_seq_one_letter_code
_entity_poly.pdbx_strand_id
1 'polypeptide(L)'
;MNATTLDYPRPNLAHILAAVAIILLSLVFIGTLVPALIIPDGCTTFSAIIFLPWPVILAVVQYRGTFRRNPKSARIAFLSSVFLAVLPFLVLGVVLTSGAAFAIRFSFWLKLMAASLLTLGMMLANGHWYWELKEAVTDDWIGPASRIISLRESLLFVGAICVVLGVAVPIVHNTKPNQALHVTAEETPFSLPEGAYDVTYFRYFGGTRFQCTAEEDAFLAWYDEGVGTLESLAANQPLDPIQKPTGTGVIVGFAANGPITEPQSVTSGWKYYWNREDRWVSVLYDRLNKRLYYEINTR
;
A
#
# COMPACT_ATOMS: atom_id res chain seq x y z
N MET A 1 -56.13 11.27 -25.16
CA MET A 1 -54.98 10.58 -24.53
C MET A 1 -54.07 11.66 -23.97
N ASN A 2 -54.14 11.91 -22.66
CA ASN A 2 -53.23 12.85 -22.01
C ASN A 2 -51.84 12.21 -22.01
N ALA A 3 -50.86 12.88 -22.60
CA ALA A 3 -49.46 12.55 -22.43
C ALA A 3 -49.12 12.80 -20.96
N THR A 4 -49.40 11.84 -20.09
CA THR A 4 -48.75 11.76 -18.79
C THR A 4 -47.28 11.63 -19.09
N THR A 5 -46.55 12.73 -18.92
CA THR A 5 -45.09 12.73 -18.85
C THR A 5 -44.72 11.65 -17.85
N LEU A 6 -44.26 10.50 -18.35
CA LEU A 6 -43.79 9.41 -17.50
C LEU A 6 -42.67 10.00 -16.65
N ASP A 7 -42.96 10.24 -15.38
CA ASP A 7 -42.00 10.81 -14.46
C ASP A 7 -40.88 9.79 -14.28
N TYR A 8 -39.74 10.09 -14.91
CA TYR A 8 -38.56 9.26 -14.79
C TYR A 8 -38.08 9.25 -13.34
N PRO A 9 -37.70 8.08 -12.78
CA PRO A 9 -37.11 8.04 -11.45
C PRO A 9 -35.84 8.90 -11.42
N ARG A 10 -35.76 9.81 -10.43
CA ARG A 10 -34.65 10.74 -10.27
C ARG A 10 -34.01 10.49 -8.92
N PRO A 11 -32.69 10.24 -8.87
CA PRO A 11 -32.03 10.07 -7.59
C PRO A 11 -32.14 11.39 -6.81
N ASN A 12 -32.53 11.27 -5.55
CA ASN A 12 -32.52 12.43 -4.65
C ASN A 12 -31.09 12.93 -4.41
N LEU A 13 -30.97 14.17 -3.91
CA LEU A 13 -29.67 14.81 -3.69
C LEU A 13 -28.78 13.99 -2.73
N ALA A 14 -29.36 13.42 -1.68
CA ALA A 14 -28.62 12.61 -0.70
C ALA A 14 -27.96 11.38 -1.35
N HIS A 15 -28.67 10.67 -2.22
CA HIS A 15 -28.13 9.53 -2.96
C HIS A 15 -27.05 9.97 -3.95
N ILE A 16 -27.23 11.11 -4.63
CA ILE A 16 -26.19 11.67 -5.51
C ILE A 16 -24.91 11.94 -4.72
N LEU A 17 -25.01 12.59 -3.55
CA LEU A 17 -23.85 12.85 -2.69
C LEU A 17 -23.20 11.56 -2.21
N ALA A 18 -23.99 10.56 -1.80
CA ALA A 18 -23.47 9.24 -1.41
C ALA A 18 -22.74 8.54 -2.56
N ALA A 19 -23.30 8.56 -3.77
CA ALA A 19 -22.69 7.97 -4.96
C ALA A 19 -21.37 8.64 -5.33
N VAL A 20 -21.32 9.99 -5.29
CA VAL A 20 -20.09 10.75 -5.54
C VAL A 20 -19.04 10.41 -4.49
N ALA A 21 -19.41 10.35 -3.21
CA ALA A 21 -18.50 9.99 -2.13
C ALA A 21 -17.94 8.56 -2.32
N ILE A 22 -18.78 7.58 -2.68
CA ILE A 22 -18.33 6.20 -2.97
C ILE A 22 -17.34 6.16 -4.13
N ILE A 23 -17.63 6.88 -5.22
CA ILE A 23 -16.74 6.92 -6.39
C ILE A 23 -15.40 7.56 -5.99
N LEU A 24 -15.41 8.68 -5.28
CA LEU A 24 -14.18 9.36 -4.83
C LEU A 24 -13.37 8.48 -3.87
N LEU A 25 -14.00 7.84 -2.89
CA LEU A 25 -13.32 6.92 -1.98
C LEU A 25 -12.71 5.74 -2.72
N SER A 26 -13.41 5.21 -3.73
CA SER A 26 -12.89 4.14 -4.58
C SER A 26 -11.68 4.59 -5.39
N LEU A 27 -11.72 5.79 -5.97
CA LEU A 27 -10.59 6.37 -6.71
C LEU A 27 -9.38 6.64 -5.82
N VAL A 28 -9.59 7.16 -4.62
CA VAL A 28 -8.51 7.34 -3.62
C VAL A 28 -7.89 5.99 -3.27
N PHE A 29 -8.72 4.98 -3.01
CA PHE A 29 -8.22 3.65 -2.68
C PHE A 29 -7.47 2.99 -3.85
N ILE A 30 -7.95 3.15 -5.09
CA ILE A 30 -7.21 2.76 -6.30
C ILE A 30 -5.85 3.46 -6.33
N GLY A 31 -5.81 4.77 -6.07
CA GLY A 31 -4.57 5.55 -5.98
C GLY A 31 -3.60 5.04 -4.91
N THR A 32 -4.08 4.47 -3.81
CA THR A 32 -3.21 3.82 -2.80
C THR A 32 -2.72 2.43 -3.21
N LEU A 33 -3.46 1.71 -4.04
CA LEU A 33 -3.11 0.35 -4.49
C LEU A 33 -2.23 0.34 -5.75
N VAL A 34 -2.30 1.35 -6.61
CA VAL A 34 -1.47 1.43 -7.82
C VAL A 34 0.03 1.43 -7.50
N PRO A 35 0.56 2.21 -6.53
CA PRO A 35 1.96 2.14 -6.14
C PRO A 35 2.39 0.75 -5.67
N ALA A 36 1.50 0.02 -4.98
CA ALA A 36 1.75 -1.33 -4.48
C ALA A 36 1.99 -2.36 -5.60
N LEU A 37 1.60 -2.08 -6.85
CA LEU A 37 1.93 -2.91 -8.01
C LEU A 37 3.35 -2.71 -8.55
N ILE A 38 4.01 -1.63 -8.15
CA ILE A 38 5.34 -1.23 -8.64
C ILE A 38 6.41 -1.55 -7.57
N ILE A 39 6.03 -1.57 -6.30
CA ILE A 39 6.91 -1.88 -5.18
C ILE A 39 7.27 -3.37 -5.23
N PRO A 40 8.57 -3.77 -5.19
CA PRO A 40 9.02 -5.15 -5.28
C PRO A 40 8.83 -5.91 -3.95
N ASP A 41 7.66 -5.76 -3.33
CA ASP A 41 7.18 -6.61 -2.27
C ASP A 41 6.01 -7.44 -2.83
N GLY A 42 6.21 -8.75 -2.93
CA GLY A 42 5.24 -9.65 -3.55
C GLY A 42 3.99 -9.81 -2.70
N CYS A 43 4.07 -9.69 -1.37
CA CYS A 43 2.88 -9.67 -0.51
C CYS A 43 2.01 -8.43 -0.80
N THR A 44 2.62 -7.26 -0.87
CA THR A 44 1.96 -5.99 -1.23
C THR A 44 1.42 -6.02 -2.66
N THR A 45 2.20 -6.50 -3.61
CA THR A 45 1.80 -6.63 -5.02
C THR A 45 0.62 -7.59 -5.18
N PHE A 46 0.70 -8.78 -4.56
CA PHE A 46 -0.36 -9.79 -4.61
C PHE A 46 -1.65 -9.27 -3.96
N SER A 47 -1.52 -8.60 -2.81
CA SER A 47 -2.64 -7.94 -2.15
C SER A 47 -3.27 -6.90 -3.08
N ALA A 48 -2.47 -6.05 -3.72
CA ALA A 48 -2.96 -5.06 -4.67
C ALA A 48 -3.70 -5.71 -5.86
N ILE A 49 -3.17 -6.79 -6.45
CA ILE A 49 -3.84 -7.52 -7.54
C ILE A 49 -5.22 -8.05 -7.12
N ILE A 50 -5.34 -8.59 -5.89
CA ILE A 50 -6.61 -9.11 -5.37
C ILE A 50 -7.58 -7.99 -5.04
N PHE A 51 -7.10 -6.90 -4.43
CA PHE A 51 -7.96 -5.85 -3.89
C PHE A 51 -8.33 -4.77 -4.92
N LEU A 52 -7.51 -4.51 -5.93
CA LEU A 52 -7.73 -3.45 -6.94
C LEU A 52 -9.00 -3.61 -7.79
N PRO A 53 -9.43 -4.82 -8.22
CA PRO A 53 -10.64 -4.96 -9.03
C PRO A 53 -11.91 -4.47 -8.32
N TRP A 54 -12.00 -4.65 -7.00
CA TRP A 54 -13.19 -4.32 -6.22
C TRP A 54 -13.57 -2.83 -6.23
N PRO A 55 -12.70 -1.86 -5.89
CA PRO A 55 -13.02 -0.44 -5.97
C PRO A 55 -13.27 0.01 -7.42
N VAL A 56 -12.60 -0.59 -8.41
CA VAL A 56 -12.83 -0.27 -9.83
C VAL A 56 -14.25 -0.68 -10.23
N ILE A 57 -14.61 -1.94 -9.96
CA ILE A 57 -15.96 -2.46 -10.24
C ILE A 57 -16.99 -1.59 -9.52
N LEU A 58 -16.77 -1.30 -8.23
CA LEU A 58 -17.67 -0.49 -7.42
C LEU A 58 -17.88 0.91 -8.00
N ALA A 59 -16.81 1.64 -8.34
CA ALA A 59 -16.92 2.96 -8.94
C ALA A 59 -17.73 2.93 -10.24
N VAL A 60 -17.50 1.91 -11.08
CA VAL A 60 -18.21 1.74 -12.35
C VAL A 60 -19.69 1.39 -12.12
N VAL A 61 -20.01 0.45 -11.24
CA VAL A 61 -21.40 0.06 -10.98
C VAL A 61 -22.17 1.16 -10.24
N GLN A 62 -21.51 1.91 -9.35
CA GLN A 62 -22.10 3.08 -8.69
C GLN A 62 -22.42 4.16 -9.72
N TYR A 63 -21.47 4.47 -10.61
CA TYR A 63 -21.69 5.42 -11.69
C TYR A 63 -22.87 5.01 -12.60
N ARG A 64 -22.88 3.75 -13.04
CA ARG A 64 -23.95 3.22 -13.91
C ARG A 64 -25.29 3.11 -13.20
N GLY A 65 -25.31 2.73 -11.93
CA GLY A 65 -26.51 2.60 -11.11
C GLY A 65 -27.16 3.94 -10.84
N THR A 66 -26.38 4.96 -10.45
CA THR A 66 -26.90 6.28 -10.11
C THR A 66 -27.16 7.15 -11.35
N PHE A 67 -26.16 7.36 -12.21
CA PHE A 67 -26.25 8.36 -13.28
C PHE A 67 -26.82 7.82 -14.59
N ARG A 68 -26.56 6.54 -14.90
CA ARG A 68 -27.19 5.85 -16.04
C ARG A 68 -28.48 5.11 -15.67
N ARG A 69 -28.90 5.18 -14.40
CA ARG A 69 -30.14 4.58 -13.87
C ARG A 69 -30.28 3.08 -14.21
N ASN A 70 -29.16 2.35 -14.22
CA ASN A 70 -29.18 0.94 -14.59
C ASN A 70 -29.57 0.07 -13.37
N PRO A 71 -30.71 -0.63 -13.38
CA PRO A 71 -31.21 -1.36 -12.21
C PRO A 71 -30.29 -2.53 -11.81
N LYS A 72 -29.65 -3.19 -12.78
CA LYS A 72 -28.68 -4.27 -12.51
C LYS A 72 -27.44 -3.71 -11.82
N SER A 73 -26.92 -2.58 -12.30
CA SER A 73 -25.77 -1.91 -11.67
C SER A 73 -26.10 -1.36 -10.28
N ALA A 74 -27.30 -0.79 -10.08
CA ALA A 74 -27.76 -0.32 -8.77
C ALA A 74 -27.86 -1.48 -7.76
N ARG A 75 -28.36 -2.65 -8.18
CA ARG A 75 -28.36 -3.87 -7.37
C ARG A 75 -26.94 -4.27 -6.96
N ILE A 76 -26.02 -4.33 -7.92
CA ILE A 76 -24.62 -4.70 -7.63
C ILE A 76 -23.99 -3.67 -6.69
N ALA A 77 -24.17 -2.36 -6.94
CA ALA A 77 -23.65 -1.31 -6.08
C ALA A 77 -24.17 -1.43 -4.63
N PHE A 78 -25.47 -1.69 -4.45
CA PHE A 78 -26.05 -1.98 -3.14
C PHE A 78 -25.43 -3.20 -2.46
N LEU A 79 -25.34 -4.33 -3.15
CA LEU A 79 -24.74 -5.55 -2.60
C LEU A 79 -23.24 -5.38 -2.30
N SER A 80 -22.52 -4.68 -3.17
CA SER A 80 -21.10 -4.35 -3.01
C SER A 80 -20.84 -3.30 -1.93
N SER A 81 -21.86 -2.58 -1.46
CA SER A 81 -21.75 -1.62 -0.37
C SER A 81 -21.44 -2.27 0.99
N VAL A 82 -21.58 -3.59 1.11
CA VAL A 82 -21.10 -4.32 2.30
C VAL A 82 -19.57 -4.39 2.32
N PHE A 83 -18.94 -4.60 1.17
CA PHE A 83 -17.47 -4.58 1.04
C PHE A 83 -16.88 -3.18 1.25
N LEU A 84 -17.71 -2.14 1.08
CA LEU A 84 -17.37 -0.77 1.44
C LEU A 84 -17.16 -0.55 2.93
N ALA A 85 -17.59 -1.40 3.87
CA ALA A 85 -17.33 -1.15 5.29
C ALA A 85 -15.83 -1.10 5.63
N VAL A 86 -15.01 -1.80 4.84
CA VAL A 86 -13.55 -1.89 5.04
C VAL A 86 -12.83 -0.70 4.39
N LEU A 87 -13.38 -0.12 3.32
CA LEU A 87 -12.71 0.89 2.49
C LEU A 87 -12.51 2.25 3.19
N PRO A 88 -13.54 2.90 3.79
CA PRO A 88 -13.39 4.09 4.60
C PRO A 88 -12.46 3.87 5.78
N PHE A 89 -12.45 2.67 6.38
CA PHE A 89 -11.54 2.37 7.48
C PHE A 89 -10.08 2.35 7.02
N LEU A 90 -9.77 1.72 5.88
CA LEU A 90 -8.43 1.74 5.30
C LEU A 90 -8.01 3.15 4.84
N VAL A 91 -8.91 3.87 4.18
CA VAL A 91 -8.62 5.24 3.69
C VAL A 91 -8.48 6.23 4.85
N LEU A 92 -9.38 6.21 5.85
CA LEU A 92 -9.24 7.02 7.07
C LEU A 92 -8.01 6.63 7.87
N GLY A 93 -7.68 5.34 7.93
CA GLY A 93 -6.46 4.83 8.56
C GLY A 93 -5.22 5.45 7.93
N VAL A 94 -5.06 5.35 6.61
CA VAL A 94 -3.90 5.87 5.87
C VAL A 94 -3.84 7.40 5.88
N VAL A 95 -4.95 8.10 5.67
CA VAL A 95 -4.98 9.57 5.62
C VAL A 95 -4.78 10.21 7.00
N LEU A 96 -5.30 9.59 8.07
CA LEU A 96 -5.18 10.15 9.43
C LEU A 96 -3.86 9.79 10.13
N THR A 97 -3.14 8.75 9.70
CA THR A 97 -1.80 8.44 10.22
C THR A 97 -0.71 9.21 9.49
N SER A 98 -0.91 9.55 8.21
CA SER A 98 0.08 10.26 7.39
C SER A 98 0.02 11.79 7.51
N GLY A 99 -1.07 12.36 8.04
CA GLY A 99 -1.24 13.80 8.16
C GLY A 99 -0.84 14.36 9.54
N ALA A 100 0.32 15.02 9.64
CA ALA A 100 0.70 15.86 10.78
C ALA A 100 -0.24 17.08 11.00
N ALA A 101 -1.13 17.38 10.04
CA ALA A 101 -1.89 18.62 9.99
C ALA A 101 -3.28 18.58 10.66
N PHE A 102 -3.82 17.42 11.02
CA PHE A 102 -5.10 17.32 11.73
C PHE A 102 -4.95 16.41 12.94
N ALA A 103 -4.31 16.95 13.98
CA ALA A 103 -4.06 16.32 15.28
C ALA A 103 -5.33 16.10 16.12
N ILE A 104 -6.46 15.74 15.51
CA ILE A 104 -7.59 15.25 16.28
C ILE A 104 -7.32 13.78 16.59
N ARG A 105 -6.74 13.56 17.78
CA ARG A 105 -6.55 12.25 18.39
C ARG A 105 -7.90 11.64 18.77
N PHE A 106 -8.75 11.36 17.79
CA PHE A 106 -9.95 10.58 18.02
C PHE A 106 -9.56 9.17 18.42
N SER A 107 -10.26 8.61 19.41
CA SER A 107 -10.10 7.21 19.78
C SER A 107 -10.35 6.32 18.56
N PHE A 108 -9.62 5.22 18.47
CA PHE A 108 -9.80 4.20 17.43
C PHE A 108 -11.28 3.83 17.25
N TRP A 109 -12.00 3.66 18.37
CA TRP A 109 -13.42 3.34 18.40
C TRP A 109 -14.31 4.40 17.77
N LEU A 110 -14.00 5.69 17.95
CA LEU A 110 -14.79 6.75 17.32
C LEU A 110 -14.60 6.78 15.80
N LYS A 111 -13.36 6.55 15.31
CA LYS A 111 -13.08 6.44 13.87
C LYS A 111 -13.83 5.25 13.26
N LEU A 112 -13.82 4.11 13.96
CA LEU A 112 -14.56 2.92 13.55
C LEU A 112 -16.06 3.20 13.51
N MET A 113 -16.62 3.78 14.57
CA MET A 113 -18.05 4.12 14.64
C MET A 113 -18.46 5.10 13.53
N ALA A 114 -17.67 6.14 13.29
CA ALA A 114 -17.92 7.10 12.22
C ALA A 114 -17.88 6.45 10.83
N ALA A 115 -16.89 5.59 10.56
CA ALA A 115 -16.79 4.84 9.31
C ALA A 115 -17.97 3.88 9.13
N SER A 116 -18.39 3.18 10.20
CA SER A 116 -19.55 2.28 10.17
C SER A 116 -20.85 3.03 9.90
N LEU A 117 -21.09 4.17 10.57
CA LEU A 117 -22.28 4.99 10.36
C LEU A 117 -22.32 5.58 8.94
N LEU A 118 -21.18 6.05 8.43
CA LEU A 118 -21.06 6.55 7.06
C LEU A 118 -21.38 5.45 6.04
N THR A 119 -20.80 4.26 6.23
CA THR A 119 -21.04 3.11 5.34
C THR A 119 -22.51 2.68 5.39
N LEU A 120 -23.11 2.63 6.58
CA LEU A 120 -24.52 2.30 6.76
C LEU A 120 -25.41 3.31 6.03
N GLY A 121 -25.15 4.61 6.17
CA GLY A 121 -25.88 5.66 5.46
C GLY A 121 -25.78 5.52 3.94
N MET A 122 -24.58 5.25 3.42
CA MET A 122 -24.36 4.99 1.99
C MET A 122 -25.10 3.73 1.50
N MET A 123 -25.07 2.65 2.28
CA MET A 123 -25.78 1.41 1.97
C MET A 123 -27.29 1.62 1.94
N LEU A 124 -27.86 2.33 2.92
CA LEU A 124 -29.29 2.65 2.96
C LEU A 124 -29.69 3.52 1.76
N ALA A 125 -28.88 4.51 1.40
CA ALA A 125 -29.13 5.36 0.22
C ALA A 125 -29.08 4.55 -1.10
N ASN A 126 -28.14 3.61 -1.23
CA ASN A 126 -28.08 2.71 -2.38
C ASN A 126 -29.25 1.70 -2.41
N GLY A 127 -29.66 1.20 -1.23
CA GLY A 127 -30.79 0.30 -1.09
C GLY A 127 -32.10 0.97 -1.52
N HIS A 128 -32.38 2.16 -1.00
CA HIS A 128 -33.56 2.94 -1.37
C HIS A 128 -33.61 3.19 -2.89
N TRP A 129 -32.50 3.64 -3.47
CA TRP A 129 -32.44 3.90 -4.92
C TRP A 129 -32.64 2.63 -5.76
N TYR A 130 -32.10 1.50 -5.33
CA TYR A 130 -32.32 0.22 -6.01
C TYR A 130 -33.81 -0.17 -5.99
N TRP A 131 -34.50 -0.02 -4.85
CA TRP A 131 -35.93 -0.32 -4.76
C TRP A 131 -36.77 0.59 -5.65
N GLU A 132 -36.49 1.89 -5.64
CA GLU A 132 -37.18 2.87 -6.50
C GLU A 132 -37.00 2.55 -8.00
N LEU A 133 -35.79 2.19 -8.43
CA LEU A 133 -35.54 1.74 -9.79
C LEU A 133 -36.24 0.40 -10.11
N LYS A 134 -36.32 -0.51 -9.15
CA LYS A 134 -36.98 -1.81 -9.31
C LYS A 134 -38.48 -1.65 -9.49
N GLU A 135 -39.11 -0.78 -8.68
CA GLU A 135 -40.53 -0.44 -8.79
C GLU A 135 -40.82 0.20 -10.14
N ALA A 136 -40.04 1.21 -10.55
CA ALA A 136 -40.20 1.84 -11.87
C ALA A 136 -40.12 0.83 -13.02
N VAL A 137 -39.16 -0.11 -12.99
CA VAL A 137 -39.05 -1.18 -14.01
C VAL A 137 -40.26 -2.11 -14.00
N THR A 138 -40.87 -2.33 -12.84
CA THR A 138 -42.10 -3.13 -12.71
C THR A 138 -43.30 -2.39 -13.33
N ASP A 139 -43.29 -1.05 -13.26
CA ASP A 139 -44.27 -0.16 -13.89
C ASP A 139 -43.95 0.14 -15.38
N ASP A 140 -43.37 -0.83 -16.09
CA ASP A 140 -43.01 -0.77 -17.51
C ASP A 140 -42.03 0.36 -17.91
N TRP A 141 -41.28 0.93 -16.96
CA TRP A 141 -40.24 1.90 -17.30
C TRP A 141 -39.06 1.24 -18.04
N ILE A 142 -38.77 1.73 -19.25
CA ILE A 142 -37.60 1.33 -20.04
C ILE A 142 -36.46 2.34 -19.79
N GLY A 143 -35.40 1.86 -19.14
CA GLY A 143 -34.23 2.69 -18.87
C GLY A 143 -33.45 3.11 -20.13
N PRO A 144 -32.70 4.22 -20.07
CA PRO A 144 -31.92 4.70 -21.21
C PRO A 144 -30.88 3.67 -21.64
N ALA A 145 -31.01 3.14 -22.86
CA ALA A 145 -30.13 2.11 -23.42
C ALA A 145 -28.82 2.66 -24.02
N SER A 146 -28.54 3.95 -23.85
CA SER A 146 -27.36 4.60 -24.43
C SER A 146 -26.07 3.93 -23.97
N ARG A 147 -25.37 3.32 -24.93
CA ARG A 147 -24.02 2.77 -24.75
C ARG A 147 -22.93 3.77 -25.13
N ILE A 148 -23.30 4.90 -25.72
CA ILE A 148 -22.36 5.90 -26.21
C ILE A 148 -21.74 6.62 -25.00
N ILE A 149 -20.43 6.78 -25.03
CA ILE A 149 -19.69 7.58 -24.05
C ILE A 149 -19.80 9.04 -24.49
N SER A 150 -20.40 9.88 -23.64
CA SER A 150 -20.52 11.31 -23.88
C SER A 150 -19.20 12.04 -23.60
N LEU A 151 -19.00 13.23 -24.17
CA LEU A 151 -17.86 14.09 -23.85
C LEU A 151 -17.74 14.37 -22.35
N ARG A 152 -18.89 14.54 -21.66
CA ARG A 152 -18.95 14.70 -20.21
C ARG A 152 -18.37 13.48 -19.48
N GLU A 153 -18.69 12.27 -19.93
CA GLU A 153 -18.14 11.04 -19.38
C GLU A 153 -16.64 10.91 -19.63
N SER A 154 -16.16 11.33 -20.80
CA SER A 154 -14.72 11.40 -21.08
C SER A 154 -13.99 12.38 -20.15
N LEU A 155 -14.56 13.56 -19.90
CA LEU A 155 -14.00 14.53 -18.95
C LEU A 155 -13.99 13.99 -17.51
N LEU A 156 -15.06 13.28 -17.09
CA LEU A 156 -15.09 12.61 -15.80
C LEU A 156 -14.02 11.52 -15.68
N PHE A 157 -13.75 10.78 -16.76
CA PHE A 157 -12.70 9.78 -16.79
C PHE A 157 -11.30 10.40 -16.65
N VAL A 158 -11.03 11.51 -17.33
CA VAL A 158 -9.77 12.27 -17.15
C VAL A 158 -9.65 12.75 -15.70
N GLY A 159 -10.72 13.33 -15.13
CA GLY A 159 -10.74 13.74 -13.74
C GLY A 159 -10.47 12.58 -12.77
N ALA A 160 -11.02 11.39 -13.04
CA ALA A 160 -10.76 10.19 -12.26
C ALA A 160 -9.28 9.77 -12.30
N ILE A 161 -8.64 9.82 -13.48
CA ILE A 161 -7.20 9.57 -13.62
C ILE A 161 -6.40 10.60 -12.81
N CYS A 162 -6.76 11.89 -12.87
CA CYS A 162 -6.08 12.93 -12.09
C CYS A 162 -6.18 12.68 -10.58
N VAL A 163 -7.33 12.23 -10.07
CA VAL A 163 -7.49 11.87 -8.65
C VAL A 163 -6.59 10.69 -8.28
N VAL A 164 -6.58 9.63 -9.09
CA VAL A 164 -5.74 8.44 -8.86
C VAL A 164 -4.25 8.84 -8.85
N LEU A 165 -3.79 9.60 -9.86
CA LEU A 165 -2.41 10.06 -9.94
C LEU A 165 -2.04 11.02 -8.80
N GLY A 166 -2.95 11.91 -8.40
CA GLY A 166 -2.75 12.83 -7.30
C GLY A 166 -2.49 12.13 -5.96
N VAL A 167 -3.05 10.92 -5.76
CA VAL A 167 -2.78 10.09 -4.58
C VAL A 167 -1.54 9.21 -4.79
N ALA A 168 -1.39 8.60 -5.97
CA ALA A 168 -0.32 7.64 -6.25
C ALA A 168 1.07 8.29 -6.32
N VAL A 169 1.20 9.46 -6.96
CA VAL A 169 2.50 10.11 -7.21
C VAL A 169 3.22 10.45 -5.90
N PRO A 170 2.59 11.09 -4.89
CA PRO A 170 3.25 11.32 -3.61
C PRO A 170 3.70 10.04 -2.92
N ILE A 171 2.92 8.96 -2.99
CA ILE A 171 3.29 7.67 -2.39
C ILE A 171 4.54 7.12 -3.07
N VAL A 172 4.57 7.10 -4.41
CA VAL A 172 5.73 6.62 -5.18
C VAL A 172 6.95 7.50 -4.90
N HIS A 173 6.79 8.83 -4.91
CA HIS A 173 7.89 9.76 -4.68
C HIS A 173 8.47 9.66 -3.26
N ASN A 174 7.62 9.41 -2.26
CA ASN A 174 8.05 9.24 -0.87
C ASN A 174 8.53 7.81 -0.56
N THR A 175 8.36 6.86 -1.50
CA THR A 175 8.88 5.51 -1.33
C THR A 175 10.38 5.52 -1.61
N LYS A 176 11.17 5.26 -0.58
CA LYS A 176 12.64 5.15 -0.69
C LYS A 176 13.02 4.08 -1.73
N PRO A 177 14.07 4.30 -2.53
CA PRO A 177 14.45 3.37 -3.58
C PRO A 177 14.83 2.00 -2.98
N ASN A 178 14.70 0.94 -3.77
CA ASN A 178 15.07 -0.42 -3.31
C ASN A 178 16.58 -0.65 -3.32
N GLN A 179 17.33 0.22 -3.98
CA GLN A 179 18.78 0.15 -4.05
C GLN A 179 19.36 1.55 -4.07
N ALA A 180 20.50 1.73 -3.40
CA ALA A 180 21.23 2.98 -3.41
C ALA A 180 22.71 2.73 -3.08
N LEU A 181 23.59 3.57 -3.63
CA LEU A 181 25.02 3.59 -3.32
C LEU A 181 25.34 4.86 -2.55
N HIS A 182 26.18 4.74 -1.51
CA HIS A 182 26.76 5.88 -0.79
C HIS A 182 25.73 6.91 -0.26
N VAL A 183 24.61 6.42 0.28
CA VAL A 183 23.56 7.27 0.87
C VAL A 183 23.73 7.43 2.36
N THR A 184 23.02 8.41 2.92
CA THR A 184 22.96 8.63 4.37
C THR A 184 22.00 7.63 5.05
N ALA A 185 22.14 7.44 6.35
CA ALA A 185 21.21 6.59 7.12
C ALA A 185 19.76 7.11 7.09
N GLU A 186 19.53 8.41 6.92
CA GLU A 186 18.18 8.98 6.83
C GLU A 186 17.47 8.60 5.52
N GLU A 187 18.21 8.25 4.48
CA GLU A 187 17.69 7.87 3.16
C GLU A 187 17.33 6.38 3.07
N THR A 188 17.61 5.59 4.12
CA THR A 188 17.42 4.13 4.09
C THR A 188 16.08 3.68 4.68
N PRO A 189 15.40 2.66 4.13
CA PRO A 189 14.08 2.22 4.59
C PRO A 189 14.10 1.28 5.82
N PHE A 190 15.24 1.12 6.47
CA PHE A 190 15.45 0.21 7.61
C PHE A 190 16.30 0.90 8.69
N SER A 191 16.29 0.37 9.91
CA SER A 191 17.14 0.86 11.01
C SER A 191 18.60 0.47 10.78
N LEU A 192 19.49 1.37 11.20
CA LEU A 192 20.93 1.22 11.10
C LEU A 192 21.56 1.59 12.44
N PRO A 193 22.82 1.19 12.69
CA PRO A 193 23.57 1.66 13.84
C PRO A 193 23.58 3.20 13.93
N GLU A 194 23.55 3.72 15.16
CA GLU A 194 23.62 5.16 15.38
C GLU A 194 24.90 5.74 14.76
N GLY A 195 24.77 6.86 14.05
CA GLY A 195 25.88 7.50 13.36
C GLY A 195 26.38 6.76 12.10
N ALA A 196 25.66 5.75 11.61
CA ALA A 196 26.02 5.06 10.38
C ALA A 196 26.05 6.01 9.16
N TYR A 197 27.07 5.86 8.33
CA TYR A 197 27.23 6.62 7.09
C TYR A 197 27.77 5.73 5.97
N ASP A 198 27.86 6.28 4.75
CA ASP A 198 28.28 5.53 3.56
C ASP A 198 27.46 4.24 3.34
N VAL A 199 26.14 4.38 3.41
CA VAL A 199 25.24 3.24 3.31
C VAL A 199 25.07 2.86 1.85
N THR A 200 25.27 1.58 1.57
CA THR A 200 24.97 0.99 0.27
C THR A 200 24.07 -0.20 0.49
N TYR A 201 22.95 -0.27 -0.22
CA TYR A 201 21.98 -1.35 -0.01
C TYR A 201 21.29 -1.79 -1.27
N PHE A 202 20.78 -3.02 -1.22
CA PHE A 202 20.00 -3.68 -2.23
C PHE A 202 18.87 -4.48 -1.56
N ARG A 203 17.63 -4.15 -1.89
CA ARG A 203 16.43 -4.86 -1.45
C ARG A 203 15.87 -5.63 -2.62
N TYR A 204 15.61 -6.91 -2.38
CA TYR A 204 14.95 -7.78 -3.34
C TYR A 204 13.78 -8.48 -2.67
N PHE A 205 12.99 -9.16 -3.50
CA PHE A 205 11.86 -9.90 -2.98
C PHE A 205 12.33 -11.03 -2.06
N GLY A 206 12.06 -10.89 -0.76
CA GLY A 206 12.45 -11.84 0.27
C GLY A 206 13.80 -11.58 0.91
N GLY A 207 14.41 -10.41 0.75
CA GLY A 207 15.66 -10.14 1.44
C GLY A 207 16.17 -8.71 1.33
N THR A 208 17.17 -8.41 2.15
CA THR A 208 17.87 -7.12 2.15
C THR A 208 19.35 -7.37 2.35
N ARG A 209 20.15 -6.70 1.55
CA ARG A 209 21.60 -6.63 1.72
C ARG A 209 21.99 -5.19 1.91
N PHE A 210 22.78 -4.89 2.93
CA PHE A 210 23.36 -3.56 3.07
C PHE A 210 24.76 -3.62 3.64
N GLN A 211 25.51 -2.55 3.40
CA GLN A 211 26.78 -2.28 4.02
C GLN A 211 26.79 -0.82 4.45
N CYS A 212 27.37 -0.53 5.61
CA CYS A 212 27.54 0.83 6.10
C CYS A 212 28.79 0.94 6.96
N THR A 213 29.30 2.15 7.10
CA THR A 213 30.37 2.46 8.04
C THR A 213 29.75 2.84 9.39
N ALA A 214 30.20 2.21 10.47
CA ALA A 214 29.71 2.44 11.83
C ALA A 214 30.80 2.14 12.85
N GLU A 215 30.76 2.81 14.00
CA GLU A 215 31.64 2.48 15.13
C GLU A 215 31.21 1.16 15.78
N GLU A 216 32.15 0.47 16.43
CA GLU A 216 31.92 -0.86 16.99
C GLU A 216 30.88 -0.83 18.10
N ASP A 217 30.93 0.17 18.97
CA ASP A 217 29.98 0.33 20.07
C ASP A 217 28.55 0.57 19.55
N ALA A 218 28.41 1.35 18.47
CA ALA A 218 27.12 1.59 17.83
C ALA A 218 26.57 0.33 17.14
N PHE A 219 27.46 -0.46 16.52
CA PHE A 219 27.10 -1.77 15.97
C PHE A 219 26.60 -2.74 17.06
N LEU A 220 27.31 -2.82 18.20
CA LEU A 220 26.92 -3.69 19.31
C LEU A 220 25.58 -3.26 19.92
N ALA A 221 25.36 -1.96 20.13
CA ALA A 221 24.08 -1.43 20.60
C ALA A 221 22.94 -1.77 19.64
N TRP A 222 23.15 -1.56 18.33
CA TRP A 222 22.18 -1.94 17.29
C TRP A 222 21.91 -3.46 17.25
N TYR A 223 22.93 -4.28 17.50
CA TYR A 223 22.77 -5.73 17.61
C TYR A 223 21.88 -6.11 18.80
N ASP A 224 22.13 -5.48 19.96
CA ASP A 224 21.39 -5.73 21.20
C ASP A 224 19.92 -5.26 21.14
N GLU A 225 19.61 -4.23 20.33
CA GLU A 225 18.24 -3.81 20.02
C GLU A 225 17.46 -4.88 19.23
N GLY A 226 18.19 -5.74 18.53
CA GLY A 226 17.66 -6.88 17.81
C GLY A 226 17.81 -6.76 16.30
N VAL A 227 18.59 -7.67 15.72
CA VAL A 227 18.85 -7.76 14.29
C VAL A 227 18.14 -8.96 13.67
N GLY A 228 17.54 -8.77 12.50
CA GLY A 228 16.94 -9.83 11.70
C GLY A 228 15.44 -10.01 11.91
N THR A 229 14.97 -11.27 11.82
CA THR A 229 13.56 -11.62 12.05
C THR A 229 13.30 -11.95 13.53
N LEU A 230 12.02 -11.98 13.93
CA LEU A 230 11.60 -12.41 15.27
C LEU A 230 12.16 -13.80 15.64
N GLU A 231 12.30 -14.71 14.68
CA GLU A 231 12.88 -16.04 14.90
C GLU A 231 14.39 -16.00 15.14
N SER A 232 15.12 -15.14 14.42
CA SER A 232 16.56 -14.97 14.64
C SER A 232 16.87 -14.34 16.00
N LEU A 233 15.99 -13.46 16.48
CA LEU A 233 16.04 -12.90 17.83
C LEU A 233 15.72 -13.96 18.88
N ALA A 234 14.66 -14.74 18.68
CA ALA A 234 14.28 -15.81 19.59
C ALA A 234 15.34 -16.91 19.73
N ALA A 235 16.20 -17.08 18.71
CA ALA A 235 17.31 -18.02 18.75
C ALA A 235 18.42 -17.63 19.74
N ASN A 236 18.50 -16.35 20.14
CA ASN A 236 19.49 -15.82 21.10
C ASN A 236 20.93 -16.27 20.80
N GLN A 237 21.29 -16.36 19.52
CA GLN A 237 22.62 -16.79 19.12
C GLN A 237 23.62 -15.64 19.40
N PRO A 238 24.75 -15.91 20.08
CA PRO A 238 25.70 -14.85 20.41
C PRO A 238 26.50 -14.41 19.17
N LEU A 239 27.07 -13.20 19.24
CA LEU A 239 28.10 -12.76 18.30
C LEU A 239 29.38 -13.57 18.55
N ASP A 240 29.96 -14.09 17.47
CA ASP A 240 31.24 -14.79 17.51
C ASP A 240 32.37 -13.85 17.06
N PRO A 241 33.53 -13.84 17.74
CA PRO A 241 34.69 -13.12 17.24
C PRO A 241 35.28 -13.79 16.00
N ILE A 242 35.75 -12.98 15.05
CA ILE A 242 36.43 -13.46 13.84
C ILE A 242 37.85 -13.92 14.20
N GLN A 243 38.08 -15.24 14.20
CA GLN A 243 39.40 -15.84 14.46
C GLN A 243 40.17 -16.23 13.18
N LYS A 244 39.45 -16.35 12.06
CA LYS A 244 40.01 -16.69 10.75
C LYS A 244 39.43 -15.77 9.69
N PRO A 245 40.18 -15.42 8.64
CA PRO A 245 39.69 -14.59 7.55
C PRO A 245 38.35 -15.13 7.02
N THR A 246 37.33 -14.27 7.00
CA THR A 246 35.97 -14.61 6.57
C THR A 246 35.64 -13.79 5.33
N GLY A 247 35.24 -14.47 4.26
CA GLY A 247 34.87 -13.81 3.01
C GLY A 247 33.47 -13.17 3.08
N THR A 248 33.33 -11.99 2.47
CA THR A 248 32.06 -11.30 2.25
C THR A 248 32.05 -10.65 0.87
N GLY A 249 30.87 -10.25 0.38
CA GLY A 249 30.72 -9.50 -0.87
C GLY A 249 30.42 -8.03 -0.59
N VAL A 250 31.25 -7.13 -1.11
CA VAL A 250 31.03 -5.68 -1.06
C VAL A 250 30.21 -5.27 -2.28
N ILE A 251 29.10 -4.59 -2.08
CA ILE A 251 28.30 -4.03 -3.17
C ILE A 251 29.09 -2.86 -3.78
N VAL A 252 29.41 -2.97 -5.06
CA VAL A 252 30.11 -1.93 -5.85
C VAL A 252 29.23 -1.32 -6.95
N GLY A 253 28.08 -1.93 -7.22
CA GLY A 253 27.14 -1.44 -8.22
C GLY A 253 25.89 -2.30 -8.32
N PHE A 254 25.04 -2.00 -9.31
CA PHE A 254 23.81 -2.74 -9.58
C PHE A 254 23.74 -3.12 -11.05
N ALA A 255 23.38 -4.38 -11.31
CA ALA A 255 23.03 -4.90 -12.62
C ALA A 255 21.54 -5.24 -12.66
N ALA A 256 21.01 -5.55 -13.86
CA ALA A 256 19.60 -5.93 -14.02
C ALA A 256 19.16 -7.12 -13.16
N ASN A 257 20.09 -8.01 -12.80
CA ASN A 257 19.82 -9.25 -12.08
C ASN A 257 20.26 -9.22 -10.60
N GLY A 258 20.72 -8.08 -10.07
CA GLY A 258 21.14 -7.97 -8.67
C GLY A 258 22.35 -7.07 -8.43
N PRO A 259 22.88 -7.04 -7.20
CA PRO A 259 24.04 -6.24 -6.86
C PRO A 259 25.29 -6.84 -7.50
N ILE A 260 26.14 -5.98 -8.05
CA ILE A 260 27.50 -6.35 -8.44
C ILE A 260 28.33 -6.32 -7.17
N THR A 261 28.95 -7.45 -6.82
CA THR A 261 29.75 -7.57 -5.61
C THR A 261 31.19 -7.93 -5.88
N GLU A 262 32.10 -7.31 -5.14
CA GLU A 262 33.52 -7.68 -5.11
C GLU A 262 33.85 -8.47 -3.85
N PRO A 263 34.71 -9.50 -3.93
CA PRO A 263 35.10 -10.27 -2.77
C PRO A 263 35.96 -9.44 -1.82
N GLN A 264 35.63 -9.49 -0.53
CA GLN A 264 36.35 -8.84 0.56
C GLN A 264 36.63 -9.88 1.65
N SER A 265 37.82 -9.81 2.24
CA SER A 265 38.19 -10.69 3.35
C SER A 265 38.25 -9.90 4.65
N VAL A 266 37.46 -10.29 5.64
CA VAL A 266 37.44 -9.68 6.96
C VAL A 266 38.28 -10.53 7.91
N THR A 267 39.31 -9.92 8.48
CA THR A 267 40.30 -10.62 9.32
C THR A 267 40.04 -10.45 10.82
N SER A 268 39.26 -9.44 11.23
CA SER A 268 38.97 -9.14 12.63
C SER A 268 37.62 -8.46 12.80
N GLY A 269 36.97 -8.69 13.95
CA GLY A 269 35.68 -8.11 14.31
C GLY A 269 34.69 -9.18 14.74
N TRP A 270 33.42 -9.02 14.36
CA TRP A 270 32.33 -9.87 14.82
C TRP A 270 31.60 -10.51 13.65
N LYS A 271 31.10 -11.73 13.87
CA LYS A 271 30.20 -12.40 12.94
C LYS A 271 29.00 -12.94 13.68
N TYR A 272 27.86 -12.93 13.00
CA TYR A 272 26.66 -13.62 13.39
C TYR A 272 26.07 -14.29 12.16
N TYR A 273 25.61 -15.52 12.35
CA TYR A 273 24.95 -16.27 11.31
C TYR A 273 23.87 -17.14 11.92
N TRP A 274 22.63 -16.83 11.57
CA TRP A 274 21.47 -17.63 11.91
C TRP A 274 20.85 -18.18 10.63
N ASN A 275 20.42 -19.45 10.67
CA ASN A 275 19.75 -20.11 9.55
C ASN A 275 18.70 -21.08 10.07
N ARG A 276 17.51 -21.04 9.46
CA ARG A 276 16.45 -22.02 9.64
C ARG A 276 15.64 -22.16 8.35
N GLU A 277 15.61 -23.37 7.80
CA GLU A 277 14.95 -23.70 6.53
C GLU A 277 15.54 -22.88 5.36
N ASP A 278 14.74 -22.06 4.68
CA ASP A 278 15.19 -21.19 3.59
C ASP A 278 15.56 -19.76 4.07
N ARG A 279 15.35 -19.49 5.37
CA ARG A 279 15.57 -18.19 6.00
C ARG A 279 16.90 -18.12 6.70
N TRP A 280 17.61 -17.02 6.52
CA TRP A 280 18.88 -16.80 7.18
C TRP A 280 19.19 -15.32 7.35
N VAL A 281 20.02 -15.03 8.35
CA VAL A 281 20.52 -13.69 8.67
C VAL A 281 22.03 -13.83 8.85
N SER A 282 22.79 -13.02 8.12
CA SER A 282 24.23 -12.91 8.27
C SER A 282 24.60 -11.46 8.57
N VAL A 283 25.39 -11.29 9.63
CA VAL A 283 25.93 -10.01 10.05
C VAL A 283 27.43 -10.18 10.19
N LEU A 284 28.20 -9.29 9.59
CA LEU A 284 29.65 -9.29 9.68
C LEU A 284 30.11 -7.87 9.94
N TYR A 285 30.82 -7.65 11.04
CA TYR A 285 31.42 -6.37 11.37
C TYR A 285 32.93 -6.48 11.22
N ASP A 286 33.49 -5.68 10.31
CA ASP A 286 34.92 -5.55 10.08
C ASP A 286 35.48 -4.41 10.93
N ARG A 287 36.20 -4.78 11.99
CA ARG A 287 36.75 -3.82 12.96
C ARG A 287 37.81 -2.92 12.32
N LEU A 288 38.59 -3.42 11.35
CA LEU A 288 39.68 -2.66 10.74
C LEU A 288 39.13 -1.54 9.86
N ASN A 289 38.13 -1.86 9.06
CA ASN A 289 37.51 -0.91 8.13
C ASN A 289 36.28 -0.20 8.72
N LYS A 290 35.91 -0.51 9.97
CA LYS A 290 34.69 -0.03 10.66
C LYS A 290 33.44 -0.24 9.82
N ARG A 291 33.36 -1.38 9.13
CA ARG A 291 32.34 -1.65 8.12
C ARG A 291 31.44 -2.79 8.54
N LEU A 292 30.14 -2.52 8.58
CA LEU A 292 29.10 -3.52 8.78
C LEU A 292 28.65 -4.05 7.43
N TYR A 293 28.51 -5.37 7.32
CA TYR A 293 27.88 -6.08 6.22
C TYR A 293 26.70 -6.86 6.78
N TYR A 294 25.53 -6.64 6.19
CA TYR A 294 24.29 -7.27 6.59
C TYR A 294 23.64 -7.92 5.38
N GLU A 295 23.15 -9.14 5.57
CA GLU A 295 22.40 -9.85 4.56
C GLU A 295 21.33 -10.72 5.22
N ILE A 296 20.09 -10.59 4.74
CA ILE A 296 18.95 -11.37 5.22
C ILE A 296 18.20 -11.96 4.04
N ASN A 297 17.83 -13.24 4.18
CA ASN A 297 16.82 -13.91 3.38
C ASN A 297 15.66 -14.33 4.27
N THR A 298 14.46 -13.88 3.93
CA THR A 298 13.20 -14.12 4.66
C THR A 298 12.26 -15.07 3.93
N ARG A 299 12.69 -15.68 2.82
CA ARG A 299 11.90 -16.72 2.14
C ARG A 299 11.92 -18.03 2.89
#